data_AF-A0A3D8Y7R8-F1
#
_entry.id   AF-A0A3D8Y7R8-F1
#
_cell.length_a   1.000
_cell.length_b   1.000
_cell.length_c   1.000
_cell.angle_alpha   90.00
_cell.angle_beta   90.00
_cell.angle_gamma   90.00
#
_symmetry.space_group_name_H-M   'P 1'
#
loop_
_entity.id
_entity.type
_entity.pdbx_description
1 polymer ?
#
loop_
_entity_poly.entity_id
_entity_poly.type
_entity_poly.pdbx_seq_one_letter_code
_entity_poly.pdbx_strand_id
1 'polypeptide(L)'
;MNNSNNERVYKMSFAGVYPHYITKAEKKGRTKEEVHEIIFWLTGYDQKDLERILNDKTSFEAFFNEAPQIHPNVTKITGVICGHRVEDIEDPIIQKVRYLDKPLD
;
A
#
# COMPACT_ATOMS: atom_id res chain seq x y z
N MET A 1 23.27 2.01 -3.67
CA MET A 1 21.86 1.66 -3.95
C MET A 1 21.61 0.25 -3.43
N ASN A 2 20.82 0.07 -2.37
CA ASN A 2 20.56 -1.26 -1.82
C ASN A 2 19.34 -1.89 -2.51
N ASN A 3 19.57 -2.49 -3.68
CA ASN A 3 18.56 -3.30 -4.40
C ASN A 3 18.01 -4.47 -3.57
N SER A 4 18.73 -4.95 -2.55
CA SER A 4 18.33 -6.10 -1.72
C SER A 4 17.16 -5.83 -0.76
N ASN A 5 16.80 -4.57 -0.51
CA ASN A 5 15.68 -4.25 0.39
C ASN A 5 14.32 -4.30 -0.30
N ASN A 6 14.28 -4.04 -1.61
CA ASN A 6 13.01 -3.95 -2.34
C ASN A 6 12.43 -5.34 -2.63
N GLU A 7 13.27 -6.32 -2.96
CA GLU A 7 12.85 -7.72 -3.14
C GLU A 7 12.18 -8.31 -1.90
N ARG A 8 12.61 -7.86 -0.72
CA ARG A 8 12.01 -8.27 0.56
C ARG A 8 10.61 -7.66 0.73
N VAL A 9 10.39 -6.44 0.24
CA VAL A 9 9.07 -5.79 0.25
C VAL A 9 8.11 -6.54 -0.68
N TYR A 10 8.56 -6.91 -1.88
CA TYR A 10 7.71 -7.63 -2.85
C TYR A 10 7.16 -8.95 -2.31
N LYS A 11 8.02 -9.73 -1.65
CA LYS A 11 7.69 -11.05 -1.11
C LYS A 11 7.01 -11.00 0.27
N MET A 12 6.97 -9.81 0.88
CA MET A 12 6.33 -9.64 2.17
C MET A 12 4.82 -9.81 2.04
N SER A 13 4.23 -10.55 2.98
CA SER A 13 2.78 -10.70 3.05
C SER A 13 2.14 -9.36 3.43
N PHE A 14 1.20 -8.91 2.62
CA PHE A 14 0.36 -7.74 2.92
C PHE A 14 -0.34 -7.91 4.26
N ALA A 15 -0.82 -9.12 4.56
CA ALA A 15 -1.47 -9.45 5.83
C ALA A 15 -0.59 -9.21 7.06
N GLY A 16 0.74 -9.37 6.93
CA GLY A 16 1.68 -9.08 8.02
C GLY A 16 1.87 -7.59 8.27
N VAL A 17 1.73 -6.76 7.22
CA VAL A 17 1.91 -5.30 7.31
C VAL A 17 0.62 -4.56 7.60
N TYR A 18 -0.51 -5.11 7.17
CA TYR A 18 -1.82 -4.51 7.32
C TYR A 18 -2.15 -4.03 8.76
N PRO A 19 -1.87 -4.80 9.84
CA PRO A 19 -2.08 -4.30 11.21
C PRO A 19 -1.27 -3.05 11.54
N HIS A 20 -0.09 -2.89 10.93
CA HIS A 20 0.73 -1.69 11.10
C HIS A 20 0.15 -0.46 10.41
N TYR A 21 -0.53 -0.63 9.26
CA TYR A 21 -1.27 0.46 8.62
C TYR A 21 -2.42 0.94 9.50
N ILE A 22 -3.20 0.01 10.08
CA ILE A 22 -4.27 0.34 11.02
C ILE A 22 -3.71 1.08 12.23
N THR A 23 -2.68 0.52 12.88
CA THR A 23 -2.05 1.14 14.05
C THR A 23 -1.50 2.54 13.74
N LYS A 24 -0.92 2.74 12.54
CA LYS A 24 -0.39 4.03 12.11
C LYS A 24 -1.52 5.05 11.90
N ALA A 25 -2.63 4.64 11.29
CA ALA A 25 -3.81 5.47 11.12
C ALA A 25 -4.45 5.84 12.46
N GLU A 26 -4.63 4.87 13.36
CA GLU A 26 -5.18 5.08 14.71
C GLU A 26 -4.35 6.06 15.54
N LYS A 27 -3.01 5.99 15.44
CA LYS A 27 -2.10 6.95 16.08
C LYS A 27 -2.31 8.39 15.62
N LYS A 28 -2.91 8.59 14.44
CA LYS A 28 -3.25 9.90 13.88
C LYS A 28 -4.74 10.25 14.04
N GLY A 29 -5.48 9.46 14.82
CA GLY A 29 -6.91 9.67 15.08
C GLY A 29 -7.82 9.20 13.94
N ARG A 30 -7.29 8.42 12.98
CA ARG A 30 -8.07 7.83 11.88
C ARG A 30 -8.58 6.44 12.25
N THR A 31 -9.63 5.98 11.57
CA THR A 31 -10.22 4.65 11.82
C THR A 31 -9.75 3.60 10.83
N LYS A 32 -10.05 2.33 11.15
CA LYS A 32 -9.79 1.20 10.25
C LYS A 32 -10.53 1.35 8.92
N GLU A 33 -11.75 1.87 8.98
CA GLU A 33 -12.61 2.09 7.82
C GLU A 33 -11.98 3.11 6.86
N GLU A 34 -11.35 4.18 7.37
CA GLU A 34 -10.61 5.12 6.52
C GLU A 34 -9.42 4.44 5.82
N VAL A 35 -8.74 3.50 6.48
CA VAL A 35 -7.67 2.72 5.83
C VAL A 35 -8.24 1.85 4.71
N HIS A 36 -9.40 1.25 4.93
CA HIS A 36 -10.10 0.48 3.90
C HIS A 36 -10.48 1.35 2.72
N GLU A 37 -11.06 2.53 2.96
CA GLU A 37 -11.39 3.49 1.91
C GLU A 37 -10.17 3.87 1.07
N ILE A 38 -9.02 4.12 1.70
CA ILE A 38 -7.77 4.41 0.98
C ILE A 38 -7.33 3.21 0.15
N ILE A 39 -7.36 2.00 0.70
CA ILE A 39 -7.00 0.77 -0.03
C ILE A 39 -7.91 0.58 -1.24
N PHE A 40 -9.24 0.63 -1.04
CA PHE A 40 -10.24 0.43 -2.08
C PHE A 40 -10.16 1.51 -3.15
N TRP A 41 -9.98 2.77 -2.74
CA TRP A 41 -9.77 3.86 -3.67
C TRP A 41 -8.48 3.69 -4.47
N LEU A 42 -7.40 3.18 -3.87
CA LEU A 42 -6.11 3.02 -4.53
C LEU A 42 -6.11 1.87 -5.55
N THR A 43 -6.68 0.72 -5.18
CA THR A 43 -6.54 -0.54 -5.94
C THR A 43 -7.81 -1.00 -6.65
N GLY A 44 -8.95 -0.43 -6.31
CA GLY A 44 -10.26 -0.89 -6.76
C GLY A 44 -10.73 -2.18 -6.07
N TYR A 45 -10.07 -2.63 -5.01
CA TYR A 45 -10.54 -3.75 -4.20
C TYR A 45 -11.79 -3.39 -3.42
N ASP A 46 -12.57 -4.40 -3.06
CA ASP A 46 -13.65 -4.28 -2.09
C ASP A 46 -13.32 -4.97 -0.75
N GLN A 47 -14.27 -4.93 0.18
CA GLN A 47 -14.15 -5.58 1.48
C GLN A 47 -13.88 -7.10 1.39
N LYS A 48 -14.52 -7.78 0.44
CA LYS A 48 -14.37 -9.24 0.28
C LYS A 48 -13.00 -9.58 -0.29
N ASP A 49 -12.52 -8.78 -1.25
CA ASP A 49 -11.18 -8.92 -1.79
C ASP A 49 -10.13 -8.70 -0.71
N LEU A 50 -10.28 -7.65 0.11
CA LEU A 50 -9.36 -7.38 1.21
C LEU A 50 -9.34 -8.53 2.22
N GLU A 51 -10.49 -9.06 2.61
CA GLU A 51 -10.56 -10.23 3.49
C GLU A 51 -9.86 -11.45 2.89
N ARG A 52 -10.06 -11.72 1.60
CA ARG A 52 -9.36 -12.80 0.88
C ARG A 52 -7.86 -12.57 0.88
N ILE A 53 -7.41 -11.37 0.53
CA ILE A 53 -5.99 -10.99 0.49
C ILE A 53 -5.31 -11.21 1.84
N LEU A 54 -5.99 -10.82 2.94
CA LEU A 54 -5.51 -11.00 4.30
C LEU A 54 -5.44 -12.48 4.71
N ASN A 55 -6.45 -13.27 4.33
CA ASN A 55 -6.50 -14.70 4.63
C ASN A 55 -5.44 -15.50 3.84
N ASP A 56 -5.30 -15.20 2.55
CA ASP A 56 -4.40 -15.89 1.62
C ASP A 56 -2.94 -15.45 1.81
N LYS A 57 -2.69 -14.48 2.71
CA LYS A 57 -1.37 -13.91 3.00
C LYS A 57 -0.65 -13.41 1.74
N THR A 58 -1.42 -12.86 0.81
CA THR A 58 -0.98 -12.35 -0.49
C THR A 58 0.23 -11.44 -0.35
N SER A 59 1.23 -11.59 -1.23
CA SER A 59 2.42 -10.75 -1.24
C SER A 59 2.11 -9.35 -1.75
N PHE A 60 2.93 -8.33 -1.45
CA PHE A 60 2.73 -6.98 -2.01
C PHE A 60 2.78 -6.96 -3.53
N GLU A 61 3.64 -7.78 -4.14
CA GLU A 61 3.71 -7.93 -5.59
C GLU A 61 2.37 -8.43 -6.15
N ALA A 62 1.83 -9.53 -5.62
CA ALA A 62 0.55 -10.07 -6.05
C ALA A 62 -0.60 -9.10 -5.75
N PHE A 63 -0.62 -8.46 -4.57
CA PHE A 63 -1.61 -7.46 -4.19
C PHE A 63 -1.74 -6.30 -5.19
N PHE A 64 -0.61 -5.80 -5.71
CA PHE A 64 -0.65 -4.69 -6.67
C PHE A 64 -0.77 -5.12 -8.14
N ASN A 65 -0.46 -6.37 -8.45
CA ASN A 65 -0.61 -6.94 -9.79
C ASN A 65 -2.02 -7.50 -10.03
N GLU A 66 -2.67 -8.02 -8.99
CA GLU A 66 -4.05 -8.51 -9.01
C GLU A 66 -5.07 -7.40 -8.71
N ALA A 67 -4.61 -6.17 -8.45
CA ALA A 67 -5.48 -5.03 -8.21
C ALA A 67 -6.38 -4.79 -9.43
N PRO A 68 -7.73 -4.79 -9.28
CA PRO A 68 -8.67 -4.64 -10.38
C PRO A 68 -8.41 -3.40 -11.22
N GLN A 69 -8.16 -2.27 -10.54
CA GLN A 69 -7.84 -1.02 -11.19
C GLN A 69 -7.09 -0.10 -10.23
N ILE A 70 -5.81 0.13 -10.52
CA ILE A 70 -5.09 1.22 -9.86
C ILE A 70 -5.70 2.56 -10.29
N HIS A 71 -6.09 3.36 -9.32
CA HIS A 71 -6.81 4.60 -9.60
C HIS A 71 -5.95 5.61 -10.39
N PRO A 72 -6.45 6.28 -11.44
CA PRO A 72 -5.62 7.14 -12.28
C PRO A 72 -5.03 8.34 -11.54
N ASN A 73 -5.72 8.82 -10.49
CA ASN A 73 -5.25 9.90 -9.63
C ASN A 73 -4.16 9.50 -8.62
N VAL A 74 -3.67 8.25 -8.59
CA VAL A 74 -2.54 7.90 -7.68
C VAL A 74 -1.30 8.72 -7.96
N THR A 75 -1.11 9.17 -9.20
CA THR A 75 -0.04 10.11 -9.60
C THR A 75 -0.12 11.47 -8.89
N LYS A 76 -1.28 11.83 -8.34
CA LYS A 76 -1.44 13.06 -7.53
C LYS A 76 -0.90 12.88 -6.11
N ILE A 77 -0.61 11.66 -5.67
CA ILE A 77 0.02 11.38 -4.37
C ILE A 77 1.52 11.66 -4.52
N THR A 78 1.88 12.93 -4.37
CA THR A 78 3.25 13.42 -4.51
C THR A 78 3.86 13.81 -3.16
N GLY A 79 5.18 14.01 -3.15
CA GLY A 79 5.92 14.56 -2.02
C GLY A 79 6.80 13.53 -1.32
N VAL A 80 7.33 13.89 -0.16
CA VAL A 80 8.33 13.08 0.55
C VAL A 80 7.65 12.18 1.58
N ILE A 81 7.98 10.89 1.58
CA ILE A 81 7.61 9.91 2.61
C ILE A 81 8.78 8.97 2.88
N CYS A 82 9.05 8.69 4.15
CA CYS A 82 10.21 7.90 4.58
C CYS A 82 11.55 8.35 3.97
N GLY A 83 11.74 9.65 3.73
CA GLY A 83 12.97 10.22 3.16
C GLY A 83 13.10 10.14 1.64
N HIS A 84 12.08 9.64 0.92
CA HIS A 84 12.07 9.53 -0.54
C HIS A 84 10.90 10.33 -1.14
N ARG A 85 11.13 10.97 -2.29
CA ARG A 85 10.06 11.55 -3.11
C ARG A 85 9.33 10.45 -3.85
N VAL A 86 8.00 10.37 -3.70
CA VAL A 86 7.20 9.28 -4.30
C VAL A 86 7.28 9.31 -5.83
N GLU A 87 7.23 10.50 -6.43
CA GLU A 87 7.36 10.68 -7.87
C GLU A 87 8.70 10.22 -8.45
N ASP A 88 9.78 10.21 -7.65
CA ASP A 88 11.13 9.85 -8.10
C ASP A 88 11.42 8.34 -7.93
N ILE A 89 10.48 7.55 -7.39
CA ILE A 89 10.65 6.11 -7.20
C ILE A 89 10.50 5.39 -8.54
N GLU A 90 11.61 4.85 -9.05
CA GLU A 90 11.64 4.11 -10.32
C GLU A 90 10.93 2.76 -10.25
N ASP A 91 10.94 2.10 -9.09
CA ASP A 91 10.31 0.80 -8.94
C ASP A 91 8.78 0.93 -8.78
N PRO A 92 7.98 0.37 -9.69
CA PRO A 92 6.54 0.58 -9.69
C PRO A 92 5.83 -0.02 -8.48
N ILE A 93 6.32 -1.14 -7.93
CA ILE A 93 5.71 -1.77 -6.75
C ILE A 93 6.08 -0.96 -5.50
N ILE A 94 7.34 -0.56 -5.34
CA ILE A 94 7.73 0.31 -4.22
C ILE A 94 6.99 1.64 -4.28
N GLN A 95 6.82 2.22 -5.47
CA GLN A 95 6.07 3.45 -5.64
C GLN A 95 4.61 3.27 -5.21
N LYS A 96 3.95 2.18 -5.63
CA LYS A 96 2.58 1.84 -5.19
C LYS A 96 2.48 1.63 -3.68
N VAL A 97 3.46 0.98 -3.05
CA VAL A 97 3.53 0.88 -1.59
C VAL A 97 3.58 2.26 -0.94
N ARG A 98 4.33 3.21 -1.52
CA ARG A 98 4.37 4.60 -1.02
C ARG A 98 3.10 5.40 -1.31
N TYR A 99 2.40 5.11 -2.40
CA TYR A 99 1.06 5.65 -2.64
C TYR A 99 0.05 5.21 -1.58
N LEU A 100 0.22 4.03 -0.99
CA LEU A 100 -0.60 3.59 0.14
C LEU A 100 -0.14 4.23 1.46
N ASP A 101 1.16 4.27 1.71
CA ASP A 101 1.73 4.75 2.97
C ASP A 101 1.58 6.26 3.19
N LYS A 102 1.61 7.06 2.10
CA LYS A 102 1.52 8.52 2.17
C LYS A 102 0.14 8.99 2.66
N PRO A 103 -0.98 8.37 2.20
CA PRO A 103 -2.31 8.35 2.77
C PRO A 103 -2.44 8.48 4.27
N LEU A 104 -1.74 7.52 4.85
CA LEU A 104 -1.85 7.03 6.22
C LEU A 104 -0.80 7.68 7.14
N ASP A 105 0.22 8.29 6.54
CA ASP A 105 1.01 9.33 7.18
C ASP A 105 0.22 10.64 7.32
#